data_AF-A0A840CD60-F1
#
_entry.id   AF-A0A840CD60-F1
#
_cell.length_a   1.000
_cell.length_b   1.000
_cell.length_c   1.000
_cell.angle_alpha   90.00
_cell.angle_beta   90.00
_cell.angle_gamma   90.00
#
_symmetry.space_group_name_H-M   'P 1'
#
loop_
_entity.id
_entity.type
_entity.pdbx_description
1 polymer ?
#
loop_
_entity_poly.entity_id
_entity_poly.type
_entity_poly.pdbx_seq_one_letter_code
_entity_poly.pdbx_strand_id
1 'polypeptide(L)'
;MQTGVLRVLRATAAWWWRHKELRRTGQTGQAQRLERETVLRDLGYLKQAASLPNAHVTCGEGGTFIHLGWTTVSTFAPIERFPLAALAVARGTPFIDIRPVTDVIAFANLPRVARDGSVDPDSSGLGKSVSLTTYIDMVEGLGARIVNDPRPRQSI
;
A
#
# COMPACT_ATOMS: atom_id res chain seq x y z
N MET A 1 -20.56 -2.78 -8.25
CA MET A 1 -19.17 -2.29 -8.14
C MET A 1 -18.33 -3.29 -7.31
N GLN A 2 -17.90 -4.44 -7.87
CA GLN A 2 -16.83 -5.31 -7.28
C GLN A 2 -16.41 -6.52 -8.14
N THR A 3 -17.03 -6.75 -9.31
CA THR A 3 -16.61 -7.80 -10.26
C THR A 3 -15.21 -7.57 -10.81
N GLY A 4 -14.82 -6.32 -11.08
CA GLY A 4 -13.49 -5.98 -11.57
C GLY A 4 -12.37 -6.29 -10.56
N VAL A 5 -12.55 -5.88 -9.30
CA VAL A 5 -11.60 -6.16 -8.20
C VAL A 5 -11.41 -7.66 -8.02
N LEU A 6 -12.51 -8.42 -7.92
CA LEU A 6 -12.45 -9.87 -7.78
C LEU A 6 -11.79 -10.56 -8.97
N ARG A 7 -12.02 -10.06 -10.20
CA ARG A 7 -11.37 -10.59 -11.41
C ARG A 7 -9.85 -10.43 -11.34
N VAL A 8 -9.37 -9.24 -10.98
CA VAL A 8 -7.94 -8.96 -10.84
C VAL A 8 -7.33 -9.84 -9.74
N LEU A 9 -7.91 -9.87 -8.54
CA LEU A 9 -7.37 -10.67 -7.44
C LEU A 9 -7.35 -12.17 -7.75
N ARG A 10 -8.39 -12.72 -8.38
CA ARG A 10 -8.42 -14.12 -8.82
C ARG A 10 -7.34 -14.41 -9.86
N ALA A 11 -7.17 -13.52 -10.85
CA ALA A 11 -6.13 -13.67 -11.84
C ALA A 11 -4.74 -13.63 -11.19
N THR A 12 -4.48 -12.68 -10.29
CA THR A 12 -3.21 -12.59 -9.57
C THR A 12 -2.95 -13.86 -8.73
N ALA A 13 -3.92 -14.31 -7.94
CA ALA A 13 -3.78 -15.52 -7.13
C ALA A 13 -3.49 -16.76 -7.99
N ALA A 14 -4.17 -16.92 -9.12
CA ALA A 14 -3.96 -18.03 -10.05
C ALA A 14 -2.56 -18.04 -10.68
N TRP A 15 -1.86 -16.89 -10.68
CA TRP A 15 -0.53 -16.76 -11.28
C TRP A 15 0.61 -17.14 -10.34
N TRP A 16 0.31 -17.36 -9.05
CA TRP A 16 1.32 -17.74 -8.07
C TRP A 16 1.91 -19.11 -8.40
N TRP A 17 3.23 -19.19 -8.43
CA TRP A 17 3.96 -20.41 -8.81
C TRP A 17 3.45 -21.65 -8.06
N ARG A 18 3.26 -21.53 -6.74
CA ARG A 18 2.74 -22.62 -5.90
C ARG A 18 1.36 -23.11 -6.36
N HIS A 19 0.46 -22.20 -6.74
CA HIS A 19 -0.88 -22.57 -7.21
C HIS A 19 -0.83 -23.17 -8.62
N LYS A 20 0.00 -22.61 -9.51
CA LYS A 20 0.26 -23.20 -10.84
C LYS A 20 0.78 -24.62 -10.74
N GLU A 21 1.73 -24.86 -9.85
CA GLU A 21 2.32 -26.18 -9.65
C GLU A 21 1.30 -27.19 -9.12
N LEU A 22 0.44 -26.80 -8.17
CA LEU A 22 -0.66 -27.63 -7.69
C LEU A 22 -1.65 -28.00 -8.81
N ARG A 23 -1.96 -27.08 -9.72
CA ARG A 23 -2.79 -27.39 -10.88
C ARG A 23 -2.09 -28.36 -11.83
N ARG A 24 -0.78 -28.15 -12.07
CA ARG A 24 0.04 -29.00 -12.95
C ARG A 24 0.10 -30.45 -12.46
N THR A 25 0.13 -30.65 -11.14
CA THR A 25 0.16 -31.98 -10.50
C THR A 25 -1.24 -32.58 -10.27
N GLY A 26 -2.30 -31.96 -10.79
CA GLY A 26 -3.69 -32.43 -10.67
C GLY A 26 -4.37 -32.12 -9.34
N GLN A 27 -3.70 -31.40 -8.42
CA GLN A 27 -4.24 -31.00 -7.10
C GLN A 27 -5.11 -29.73 -7.21
N THR A 28 -6.07 -29.75 -8.13
CA THR A 28 -6.91 -28.60 -8.48
C THR A 28 -7.75 -28.07 -7.31
N GLY A 29 -8.32 -28.95 -6.49
CA GLY A 29 -9.10 -28.55 -5.31
C GLY A 29 -8.25 -27.79 -4.28
N GLN A 30 -7.00 -28.22 -4.06
CA GLN A 30 -6.09 -27.53 -3.16
C GLN A 30 -5.65 -26.17 -3.73
N ALA A 31 -5.36 -26.11 -5.04
CA ALA A 31 -5.07 -24.84 -5.71
C ALA A 31 -6.22 -23.83 -5.55
N GLN A 32 -7.46 -24.26 -5.81
CA GLN A 32 -8.64 -23.41 -5.66
C GLN A 32 -8.85 -22.90 -4.24
N ARG A 33 -8.59 -23.75 -3.23
CA ARG A 33 -8.69 -23.36 -1.81
C ARG A 33 -7.67 -22.26 -1.48
N LEU A 34 -6.39 -22.45 -1.83
CA LEU A 34 -5.33 -21.48 -1.56
C LEU A 34 -5.51 -20.17 -2.33
N GLU A 35 -6.01 -20.25 -3.57
CA GLU A 35 -6.37 -19.07 -4.36
C GLU A 35 -7.49 -18.29 -3.67
N ARG A 36 -8.54 -18.96 -3.19
CA ARG A 36 -9.64 -18.33 -2.46
C ARG A 36 -9.13 -17.67 -1.16
N GLU A 37 -8.28 -18.35 -0.41
CA GLU A 37 -7.67 -17.81 0.82
C GLU A 37 -6.85 -16.54 0.51
N THR A 38 -6.06 -16.56 -0.55
CA THR A 38 -5.30 -15.39 -1.03
C THR A 38 -6.23 -14.23 -1.40
N VAL A 39 -7.28 -14.50 -2.19
CA VAL A 39 -8.26 -13.47 -2.57
C VAL A 39 -8.97 -12.88 -1.35
N LEU A 40 -9.37 -13.71 -0.38
CA LEU A 40 -10.04 -13.25 0.84
C LEU A 40 -9.11 -12.37 1.71
N ARG A 41 -7.85 -12.76 1.85
CA ARG A 41 -6.83 -11.96 2.54
C ARG A 41 -6.65 -10.60 1.85
N ASP A 42 -6.47 -10.59 0.53
CA ASP A 42 -6.24 -9.39 -0.25
C ASP A 42 -7.46 -8.45 -0.24
N LEU A 43 -8.69 -9.00 -0.26
CA LEU A 43 -9.90 -8.23 -0.01
C LEU A 43 -9.92 -7.63 1.40
N GLY A 44 -9.42 -8.35 2.40
CA GLY A 44 -9.23 -7.84 3.77
C GLY A 44 -8.32 -6.62 3.79
N TYR A 45 -7.18 -6.67 3.10
CA TYR A 45 -6.28 -5.52 2.97
C TYR A 45 -6.94 -4.33 2.25
N LEU A 46 -7.68 -4.57 1.16
CA LEU A 46 -8.42 -3.51 0.48
C LEU A 46 -9.54 -2.89 1.32
N LYS A 47 -10.11 -3.63 2.27
CA LYS A 47 -11.08 -3.08 3.24
C LYS A 47 -10.36 -2.21 4.26
N GLN A 48 -9.25 -2.69 4.83
CA GLN A 48 -8.44 -1.92 5.76
C GLN A 48 -7.92 -0.62 5.13
N ALA A 49 -7.43 -0.68 3.89
CA ALA A 49 -6.93 0.48 3.14
C ALA A 49 -8.01 1.56 2.92
N ALA A 50 -9.27 1.17 2.89
CA ALA A 50 -10.40 2.07 2.71
C ALA A 50 -10.97 2.61 4.05
N SER A 51 -10.71 1.92 5.17
CA SER A 51 -11.25 2.30 6.49
C SER A 51 -10.27 3.05 7.36
N LEU A 52 -8.96 2.85 7.17
CA LEU A 52 -7.93 3.44 8.00
C LEU A 52 -7.53 4.83 7.48
N PRO A 53 -7.63 5.89 8.29
CA PRO A 53 -7.34 7.26 7.85
C PRO A 53 -5.86 7.51 7.53
N ASN A 54 -4.97 6.67 8.04
CA ASN A 54 -3.53 6.71 7.82
C ASN A 54 -3.04 5.69 6.78
N ALA A 55 -3.96 4.95 6.14
CA ALA A 55 -3.58 4.01 5.10
C ALA A 55 -3.07 4.75 3.87
N HIS A 56 -1.94 4.31 3.33
CA HIS A 56 -1.34 4.92 2.15
C HIS A 56 -0.46 3.91 1.42
N VAL A 57 -0.15 4.20 0.17
CA VAL A 57 0.76 3.42 -0.68
C VAL A 57 2.01 4.26 -0.93
N THR A 58 3.19 3.68 -0.78
CA THR A 58 4.46 4.30 -1.21
C THR A 58 5.08 3.47 -2.33
N CYS A 59 5.70 4.12 -3.33
CA CYS A 59 6.47 3.45 -4.37
C CYS A 59 7.79 4.18 -4.60
N GLY A 60 8.90 3.44 -4.52
CA GLY A 60 10.25 3.93 -4.79
C GLY A 60 11.14 2.82 -5.37
N GLU A 61 12.45 3.04 -5.36
CA GLU A 61 13.44 2.04 -5.80
C GLU A 61 13.36 0.72 -5.01
N GLY A 62 12.98 0.79 -3.73
CA GLY A 62 12.76 -0.38 -2.87
C GLY A 62 11.48 -1.18 -3.19
N GLY A 63 10.71 -0.78 -4.19
CA GLY A 63 9.43 -1.39 -4.54
C GLY A 63 8.22 -0.62 -3.99
N THR A 64 7.09 -1.33 -3.90
CA THR A 64 5.80 -0.75 -3.54
C THR A 64 5.32 -1.33 -2.21
N PHE A 65 4.84 -0.44 -1.33
CA PHE A 65 4.40 -0.77 0.02
C PHE A 65 3.01 -0.20 0.25
N ILE A 66 2.13 -1.00 0.84
CA ILE A 66 0.82 -0.58 1.35
C ILE A 66 0.93 -0.56 2.86
N HIS A 67 0.73 0.60 3.45
CA HIS A 67 0.77 0.83 4.89
C HIS A 67 -0.67 0.82 5.42
N LEU A 68 -0.96 -0.10 6.35
CA LEU A 68 -2.28 -0.36 6.94
C LEU A 68 -2.17 -0.30 8.47
N GLY A 69 -1.64 0.80 9.00
CA GLY A 69 -1.38 0.98 10.42
C GLY A 69 -0.30 0.03 10.96
N TRP A 70 -0.71 -1.07 11.60
CA TRP A 70 0.20 -2.08 12.14
C TRP A 70 0.70 -3.09 11.11
N THR A 71 0.09 -3.12 9.93
CA THR A 71 0.44 -4.06 8.86
C THR A 71 1.04 -3.32 7.67
N THR A 72 2.16 -3.81 7.15
CA THR A 72 2.71 -3.38 5.86
C THR A 72 2.66 -4.54 4.90
N VAL A 73 2.07 -4.34 3.72
CA VAL A 73 2.06 -5.31 2.63
C VAL A 73 2.95 -4.78 1.53
N SER A 74 3.99 -5.52 1.14
CA SER A 74 4.99 -5.02 0.20
C SER A 74 5.28 -5.99 -0.93
N THR A 75 5.80 -5.44 -2.02
CA THR A 75 6.43 -6.21 -3.09
C THR A 75 7.63 -5.45 -3.64
N PHE A 76 8.68 -6.18 -3.99
CA PHE A 76 9.86 -5.62 -4.64
C PHE A 76 9.60 -5.42 -6.14
N ALA A 77 8.61 -4.61 -6.45
CA ALA A 77 8.23 -4.25 -7.80
C ALA A 77 7.53 -2.88 -7.82
N PRO A 78 7.56 -2.17 -8.96
CA PRO A 78 6.73 -0.99 -9.18
C PRO A 78 5.23 -1.29 -9.03
N ILE A 79 4.43 -0.24 -8.79
CA ILE A 79 2.99 -0.36 -8.54
C ILE A 79 2.23 -1.02 -9.69
N GLU A 80 2.70 -0.84 -10.93
CA GLU A 80 2.14 -1.45 -12.14
C GLU A 80 2.22 -2.99 -12.12
N ARG A 81 3.15 -3.53 -11.32
CA ARG A 81 3.35 -4.97 -11.09
C ARG A 81 2.82 -5.43 -9.73
N PHE A 82 2.19 -4.55 -8.96
CA PHE A 82 1.55 -4.87 -7.70
C PHE A 82 0.02 -4.65 -7.75
N PRO A 83 -0.77 -5.62 -8.25
CA PRO A 83 -2.20 -5.46 -8.45
C PRO A 83 -2.96 -5.03 -7.20
N LEU A 84 -2.57 -5.50 -6.01
CA LEU A 84 -3.21 -5.12 -4.76
C LEU A 84 -3.04 -3.62 -4.45
N ALA A 85 -1.82 -3.08 -4.61
CA ALA A 85 -1.56 -1.66 -4.39
C ALA A 85 -2.27 -0.80 -5.44
N ALA A 86 -2.19 -1.19 -6.72
CA ALA A 86 -2.91 -0.51 -7.79
C ALA A 86 -4.42 -0.44 -7.53
N LEU A 87 -5.02 -1.54 -7.03
CA LEU A 87 -6.43 -1.57 -6.64
C LEU A 87 -6.75 -0.69 -5.43
N ALA A 88 -5.85 -0.59 -4.45
CA ALA A 88 -6.02 0.30 -3.29
C ALA A 88 -6.04 1.77 -3.75
N VAL A 89 -5.05 2.17 -4.57
CA VAL A 89 -4.96 3.52 -5.14
C VAL A 89 -6.16 3.84 -6.03
N ALA A 90 -6.57 2.93 -6.91
CA ALA A 90 -7.77 3.12 -7.74
C ALA A 90 -9.06 3.29 -6.93
N ARG A 91 -9.06 2.91 -5.65
CA ARG A 91 -10.18 3.08 -4.71
C ARG A 91 -10.04 4.28 -3.76
N GLY A 92 -9.04 5.14 -3.99
CA GLY A 92 -8.87 6.38 -3.26
C GLY A 92 -7.85 6.32 -2.12
N THR A 93 -7.14 5.20 -1.91
CA THR A 93 -6.03 5.19 -0.97
C THR A 93 -4.93 6.17 -1.46
N PRO A 94 -4.43 7.07 -0.59
CA PRO A 94 -3.33 7.98 -0.92
C PRO A 94 -2.13 7.22 -1.47
N PHE A 95 -1.53 7.74 -2.54
CA PHE A 95 -0.33 7.21 -3.15
C PHE A 95 0.77 8.26 -3.17
N ILE A 96 1.91 7.89 -2.61
CA ILE A 96 3.11 8.72 -2.47
C ILE A 96 4.20 8.08 -3.34
N ASP A 97 4.43 8.67 -4.52
CA ASP A 97 5.52 8.29 -5.41
C ASP A 97 6.80 9.00 -4.98
N ILE A 98 7.72 8.23 -4.40
CA ILE A 98 9.01 8.73 -3.89
C ILE A 98 10.15 8.48 -4.88
N ARG A 99 9.89 7.92 -6.07
CA ARG A 99 10.91 7.76 -7.12
C ARG A 99 11.62 9.08 -7.49
N PRO A 100 10.97 10.26 -7.49
CA PRO A 100 11.64 11.51 -7.80
C PRO A 100 12.47 12.09 -6.64
N VAL A 101 12.38 11.53 -5.42
CA VAL A 101 13.09 12.05 -4.25
C VAL A 101 14.58 11.75 -4.38
N THR A 102 15.40 12.80 -4.46
CA THR A 102 16.86 12.68 -4.60
C THR A 102 17.60 12.71 -3.28
N ASP A 103 17.09 13.44 -2.29
CA ASP A 103 17.67 13.50 -0.94
C ASP A 103 17.19 12.32 -0.09
N VAL A 104 17.82 11.17 -0.33
CA VAL A 104 17.48 9.90 0.36
C VAL A 104 17.79 9.97 1.85
N ILE A 105 18.80 10.76 2.27
CA ILE A 105 19.16 10.90 3.67
C ILE A 105 18.10 11.72 4.41
N ALA A 106 17.66 12.84 3.84
CA ALA A 106 16.56 13.61 4.42
C ALA A 106 15.28 12.77 4.50
N PHE A 107 14.98 12.01 3.44
CA PHE A 107 13.82 11.11 3.43
C PHE A 107 13.90 10.03 4.52
N ALA A 108 15.06 9.38 4.69
CA ALA A 108 15.25 8.34 5.70
C ALA A 108 15.14 8.87 7.14
N ASN A 109 15.37 10.18 7.34
CA ASN A 109 15.24 10.85 8.63
C ASN A 109 13.84 11.41 8.90
N LEU A 110 12.89 11.24 7.97
CA LEU A 110 11.51 11.66 8.20
C LEU A 110 10.84 10.85 9.32
N PRO A 111 9.92 11.46 10.09
CA PRO A 111 9.10 10.74 11.04
C PRO A 111 8.22 9.69 10.35
N ARG A 112 7.76 8.70 11.12
CA ARG A 112 6.82 7.69 10.61
C ARG A 112 5.40 8.25 10.61
N VAL A 113 4.53 7.67 9.78
CA VAL A 113 3.09 7.92 9.90
C VAL A 113 2.54 7.19 11.13
N ALA A 114 1.74 7.90 11.94
CA ALA A 114 1.04 7.35 13.09
C ALA A 114 0.19 6.12 12.71
N ARG A 115 0.20 5.08 13.55
CA ARG A 115 -0.38 3.75 13.23
C ARG A 115 -1.91 3.71 13.26
N ASP A 116 -2.53 4.56 14.07
CA ASP A 116 -3.98 4.67 14.26
C ASP A 116 -4.48 6.11 14.09
N GLY A 117 -3.60 7.01 13.60
CA GLY A 117 -3.86 8.45 13.56
C GLY A 117 -3.52 9.17 14.86
N SER A 118 -3.15 8.47 15.94
CA SER A 118 -2.64 9.09 17.16
C SER A 118 -1.19 9.52 16.98
N VAL A 119 -0.94 10.82 17.09
CA VAL A 119 0.40 11.39 17.12
C VAL A 119 1.02 11.10 18.49
N ASP A 120 2.30 10.77 18.52
CA ASP A 120 3.06 10.67 19.77
C ASP A 120 3.68 12.04 20.09
N PRO A 121 3.21 12.75 21.15
CA PRO A 121 3.67 14.09 21.46
C PRO A 121 5.09 14.14 22.06
N ASP A 122 5.63 13.05 22.59
CA ASP A 122 6.78 13.09 23.49
C ASP A 122 8.10 12.53 22.91
N SER A 123 8.09 11.94 21.71
CA SER A 123 9.32 11.34 21.17
C SER A 123 10.22 12.37 20.50
N SER A 124 11.30 12.81 21.15
CA SER A 124 12.39 13.55 20.48
C SER A 124 13.39 12.57 19.85
N GLY A 125 13.12 12.07 18.64
CA GLY A 125 14.06 11.21 17.87
C GLY A 125 13.43 10.45 16.69
N LEU A 126 14.15 9.46 16.13
CA LEU A 126 13.74 8.51 15.05
C LEU A 126 12.43 7.72 15.33
N GLY A 127 11.80 7.94 16.49
CA GLY A 127 10.52 7.38 16.90
C GLY A 127 9.30 8.30 16.70
N LYS A 128 9.49 9.53 16.21
CA LYS A 128 8.39 10.48 15.96
C LYS A 128 7.37 9.89 15.02
N SER A 129 6.10 9.92 15.43
CA SER A 129 4.96 9.57 14.59
C SER A 129 4.14 10.82 14.30
N VAL A 130 3.88 11.11 13.02
CA VAL A 130 3.09 12.27 12.57
C VAL A 130 1.81 11.82 11.85
N SER A 131 0.86 12.74 11.66
CA SER A 131 -0.32 12.46 10.83
C SER A 131 0.09 12.18 9.38
N LEU A 132 -0.77 11.48 8.63
CA LEU A 132 -0.52 11.21 7.22
C LEU A 132 -0.39 12.51 6.39
N THR A 133 -1.21 13.52 6.68
CA THR A 133 -1.15 14.79 5.95
C THR A 133 0.16 15.52 6.21
N THR A 134 0.63 15.56 7.47
CA THR A 134 1.93 16.15 7.82
C THR A 134 3.09 15.39 7.17
N TYR A 135 3.02 14.05 7.14
CA TYR A 135 4.01 13.25 6.43
C TYR A 135 4.02 13.56 4.92
N ILE A 136 2.84 13.72 4.31
CA ILE A 136 2.67 14.10 2.90
C ILE A 136 3.33 15.46 2.62
N ASP A 137 3.11 16.47 3.47
CA ASP A 137 3.75 17.79 3.31
C ASP A 137 5.30 17.67 3.31
N MET A 138 5.84 16.83 4.20
CA MET A 138 7.28 16.62 4.31
C MET A 138 7.87 15.91 3.09
N VAL A 139 7.25 14.82 2.63
CA VAL A 139 7.76 14.07 1.46
C VAL A 139 7.57 14.83 0.16
N GLU A 140 6.49 15.61 0.03
CA GLU A 140 6.26 16.49 -1.12
C GLU A 140 7.33 17.59 -1.18
N GLY A 141 7.72 18.15 -0.03
CA GLY A 141 8.85 19.08 0.07
C GLY A 141 10.20 18.48 -0.37
N LEU A 142 10.34 17.15 -0.34
CA LEU A 142 11.50 16.42 -0.87
C LEU A 142 11.34 16.00 -2.34
N GLY A 143 10.24 16.37 -2.99
CA GLY A 143 9.96 16.10 -4.41
C GLY A 143 9.08 14.88 -4.68
N ALA A 144 8.47 14.27 -3.66
CA ALA A 144 7.50 13.19 -3.87
C ALA A 144 6.25 13.69 -4.63
N ARG A 145 5.60 12.79 -5.37
CA ARG A 145 4.35 13.09 -6.08
C ARG A 145 3.19 12.38 -5.42
N ILE A 146 2.08 13.10 -5.25
CA ILE A 146 0.92 12.62 -4.49
C ILE A 146 -0.27 12.37 -5.43
N VAL A 147 -0.91 11.22 -5.30
CA VAL A 147 -2.19 10.89 -5.94
C VAL A 147 -3.21 10.52 -4.85
N ASN A 148 -4.48 10.89 -5.05
CA ASN A 148 -5.53 10.82 -4.03
C ASN A 148 -5.12 11.56 -2.75
N ASP A 149 -4.67 12.80 -2.91
CA ASP A 149 -4.25 13.65 -1.79
C ASP A 149 -5.39 13.79 -0.76
N PRO A 150 -5.20 13.34 0.48
CA PRO A 150 -6.21 13.40 1.53
C PRO A 150 -6.33 14.81 2.15
N ARG A 151 -5.41 15.74 1.84
CA ARG A 151 -5.48 17.11 2.32
C ARG A 151 -6.71 17.82 1.72
N PRO A 152 -7.37 18.74 2.46
CA PRO A 152 -8.42 19.55 1.88
C PRO A 152 -7.87 20.30 0.66
N ARG A 153 -8.58 20.28 -0.46
CA ARG A 153 -8.21 21.12 -1.61
C ARG A 153 -8.16 22.56 -1.12
N GLN A 154 -6.98 23.17 -1.20
CA GLN A 154 -6.87 24.61 -1.03
C GLN A 154 -7.75 25.23 -2.12
N SER A 155 -8.85 25.86 -1.72
CA SER A 155 -9.64 26.66 -2.65
C SER A 155 -8.76 27.84 -3.04
N ILE A 156 -8.48 27.95 -4.34
CA ILE A 156 -7.81 29.11 -4.94
C ILE A 156 -8.74 30.31 -4.84
#